data_AF-A0A517D8B2-F1
#
_entry.id   AF-A0A517D8B2-F1
#
_cell.length_a   1.000
_cell.length_b   1.000
_cell.length_c   1.000
_cell.angle_alpha   90.00
_cell.angle_beta   90.00
_cell.angle_gamma   90.00
#
_symmetry.space_group_name_H-M   'P 1'
#
loop_
_entity.id
_entity.type
_entity.pdbx_description
1 polymer ?
#
loop_
_entity_poly.entity_id
_entity_poly.type
_entity_poly.pdbx_seq_one_letter_code
_entity_poly.pdbx_strand_id
1 'polypeptide(L)' 'MDTVKTRQQGNTIAVTLSKKFNIPAGEEYYITKSDTGVITLVPKVKDIFVNVQEGQYSDADEDGLARNFTPKGSELDD' A
#
# COMPACT_ATOMS: atom_id res chain seq x y z
N MET A 1 -0.20 -25.79 -1.03
CA MET A 1 -0.87 -24.74 -1.82
C MET A 1 -2.35 -25.05 -1.87
N ASP A 2 -3.20 -24.07 -1.62
CA ASP A 2 -4.64 -24.23 -1.79
C ASP A 2 -5.04 -23.82 -3.21
N THR A 3 -6.10 -24.41 -3.72
CA THR A 3 -6.74 -23.96 -4.95
C THR A 3 -8.07 -23.32 -4.63
N VAL A 4 -8.42 -22.30 -5.40
CA VAL A 4 -9.70 -21.61 -5.32
C VAL A 4 -10.20 -21.39 -6.73
N LYS A 5 -11.52 -21.41 -6.91
CA LYS A 5 -12.14 -21.08 -8.19
C LYS A 5 -12.68 -19.65 -8.12
N THR A 6 -12.50 -18.93 -9.21
CA THR A 6 -13.19 -17.66 -9.44
C THR A 6 -14.71 -17.91 -9.52
N ARG A 7 -15.49 -16.91 -9.11
CA ARG A 7 -16.95 -16.91 -9.27
C ARG A 7 -17.43 -15.58 -9.85
N GLN A 8 -18.45 -15.64 -10.70
CA GLN A 8 -19.17 -14.45 -11.15
C GLN A 8 -20.04 -13.93 -10.01
N GLN A 9 -19.96 -12.63 -9.71
CA GLN A 9 -20.81 -11.94 -8.75
C GLN A 9 -21.37 -10.68 -9.40
N GLY A 10 -22.59 -10.76 -9.94
CA GLY A 10 -23.15 -9.69 -10.76
C GLY A 10 -22.28 -9.44 -11.99
N ASN A 11 -21.76 -8.23 -12.14
CA ASN A 11 -20.86 -7.85 -13.24
C ASN A 11 -19.35 -7.98 -12.90
N THR A 12 -18.99 -8.64 -11.81
CA THR A 12 -17.59 -8.79 -11.37
C THR A 12 -17.17 -10.24 -11.22
N ILE A 13 -15.85 -10.49 -11.22
CA ILE A 13 -15.25 -11.78 -10.87
C ILE A 13 -14.64 -11.65 -9.47
N ALA A 14 -14.98 -12.60 -8.58
CA ALA A 14 -14.45 -12.66 -7.23
C ALA A 14 -13.61 -13.92 -7.01
N VAL A 15 -12.54 -13.78 -6.23
CA VAL A 15 -11.74 -14.89 -5.69
C VAL A 15 -12.02 -14.98 -4.19
N THR A 16 -12.37 -16.16 -3.70
CA THR A 16 -12.65 -16.34 -2.26
C THR A 16 -11.35 -16.64 -1.52
N LEU A 17 -11.04 -15.83 -0.52
CA LEU A 17 -9.89 -16.04 0.36
C LEU A 17 -10.30 -16.90 1.57
N SER A 18 -9.51 -17.92 1.89
CA SER A 18 -9.78 -18.81 3.03
C SER A 18 -9.59 -18.07 4.37
N LYS A 19 -10.43 -18.39 5.36
CA LYS A 19 -10.34 -17.79 6.70
C LYS A 19 -8.99 -17.98 7.38
N LYS A 20 -8.23 -19.03 7.02
CA LYS A 20 -6.90 -19.29 7.58
C LYS A 20 -5.88 -18.18 7.32
N PHE A 21 -6.14 -17.30 6.35
CA PHE A 21 -5.31 -16.15 6.07
C PHE A 21 -5.61 -14.95 6.98
N ASN A 22 -6.62 -15.04 7.85
CA ASN A 22 -7.01 -14.00 8.81
C ASN A 22 -7.26 -12.61 8.19
N ILE A 23 -7.71 -12.57 6.93
CA ILE A 23 -8.06 -11.33 6.24
C ILE A 23 -9.48 -10.91 6.65
N PRO A 24 -9.67 -9.72 7.27
CA PRO A 24 -10.98 -9.21 7.64
C PRO A 24 -11.78 -8.78 6.40
N ALA A 25 -13.11 -8.79 6.53
CA ALA A 25 -13.98 -8.24 5.50
C ALA A 25 -13.82 -6.72 5.40
N GLY A 26 -13.82 -6.20 4.17
CA GLY A 26 -13.72 -4.75 3.91
C GLY A 26 -12.30 -4.20 3.87
N GLU A 27 -11.26 -5.04 3.94
CA GLU A 27 -9.89 -4.61 3.69
C GLU A 27 -9.66 -4.29 2.21
N GLU A 28 -9.01 -3.16 1.93
CA GLU A 28 -8.69 -2.70 0.57
C GLU A 28 -7.28 -3.13 0.18
N TYR A 29 -7.09 -3.44 -1.10
CA TYR A 29 -5.82 -3.87 -1.67
C TYR A 29 -5.51 -3.14 -2.97
N TYR A 30 -4.24 -2.79 -3.19
CA TYR A 30 -3.72 -2.57 -4.53
C TYR A 30 -3.60 -3.92 -5.23
N ILE A 31 -4.07 -3.98 -6.48
CA ILE A 31 -4.01 -5.19 -7.31
C ILE A 31 -3.08 -4.95 -8.50
N THR A 32 -2.14 -5.88 -8.71
CA THR A 32 -1.30 -5.92 -9.91
C THR A 32 -1.31 -7.32 -10.51
N LYS A 33 -1.19 -7.39 -11.83
CA LYS A 33 -1.03 -8.65 -12.57
C LYS A 33 0.26 -8.59 -13.36
N SER A 34 1.16 -9.54 -13.11
CA SER A 34 2.41 -9.66 -13.88
C SER A 34 2.17 -10.33 -15.24
N ASP A 35 3.16 -10.23 -16.13
CA ASP A 35 3.14 -10.93 -17.42
C ASP A 35 3.14 -12.45 -17.28
N THR A 36 3.70 -12.97 -16.17
CA THR A 36 3.64 -14.39 -15.80
C THR A 36 2.27 -14.82 -15.28
N GLY A 37 1.31 -13.90 -15.18
CA GLY A 37 -0.06 -14.16 -14.73
C GLY A 37 -0.23 -14.21 -13.21
N VAL A 38 0.81 -13.87 -12.44
CA VAL A 38 0.71 -13.78 -10.98
C VAL A 38 -0.09 -12.54 -10.62
N ILE A 39 -1.10 -12.72 -9.77
CA ILE A 39 -1.89 -11.62 -9.20
C ILE A 39 -1.35 -11.35 -7.80
N THR A 40 -0.91 -10.12 -7.56
CA THR A 40 -0.44 -9.67 -6.26
C THR A 40 -1.47 -8.73 -5.66
N LEU A 41 -1.81 -8.97 -4.39
CA LEU A 41 -2.68 -8.12 -3.58
C LEU A 41 -1.82 -7.52 -2.47
N VAL A 42 -1.65 -6.21 -2.49
CA VAL A 42 -0.89 -5.47 -1.46
C VAL A 42 -1.89 -4.69 -0.61
N PRO A 43 -1.98 -4.93 0.71
CA PRO A 43 -2.95 -4.24 1.55
C PRO A 43 -2.68 -2.74 1.49
N LYS A 44 -3.74 -1.97 1.29
CA LYS A 44 -3.66 -0.52 1.38
C LYS A 44 -3.61 -0.17 2.85
N VAL A 45 -2.43 0.24 3.31
CA VAL A 45 -2.25 0.71 4.68
C VAL A 45 -3.20 1.88 4.89
N LYS A 46 -4.01 1.80 5.97
CA LYS A 46 -4.86 2.91 6.37
C LYS A 46 -3.96 4.12 6.61
N ASP A 47 -4.43 5.30 6.20
CA ASP A 47 -3.69 6.54 6.37
C ASP A 47 -3.14 6.64 7.80
N ILE A 48 -1.82 6.50 7.92
CA ILE A 48 -1.12 6.52 9.21
C ILE A 48 -1.10 7.92 9.82
N PHE A 49 -1.46 8.94 9.03
CA PHE A 49 -1.56 10.33 9.46
C PHE A 49 -2.97 10.75 9.86
N VAL A 50 -3.96 9.86 9.77
CA VAL A 50 -5.38 10.20 10.03
C VAL A 50 -5.64 10.71 11.45
N ASN A 51 -4.81 10.33 12.42
CA ASN A 51 -4.94 10.74 13.83
C ASN A 51 -3.74 11.56 14.30
N VAL A 52 -3.02 12.18 13.37
CA VAL A 52 -1.77 12.88 13.69
C VAL A 52 -2.05 14.37 13.85
N GLN A 53 -1.59 14.93 14.96
CA GLN A 53 -1.70 16.36 15.22
C GLN A 53 -0.68 17.13 14.38
N GLU A 54 -1.00 18.37 14.02
CA GLU A 54 -0.06 19.26 13.32
C GLU A 54 1.25 19.36 14.11
N GLY A 55 2.38 19.04 13.46
CA GLY A 55 3.70 19.05 14.07
C GLY A 55 4.05 17.85 14.96
N GLN A 56 3.20 16.82 15.07
CA GLN A 56 3.45 15.66 15.94
C GLN A 56 4.71 14.84 15.55
N TYR A 57 5.12 14.90 14.29
CA TYR A 57 6.36 14.27 13.81
C TYR A 57 7.40 15.31 13.35
N SER A 58 7.19 16.59 13.65
CA SER A 58 8.21 17.60 13.43
C SER A 58 9.19 17.56 14.58
N ASP A 59 10.43 17.20 14.28
CA ASP A 59 11.52 17.28 15.22
C ASP A 59 12.27 18.60 14.95
N ALA A 60 12.11 19.58 15.83
CA ALA A 60 12.70 20.89 15.64
C ALA A 60 14.23 20.87 15.55
N ASP A 61 14.88 19.89 16.19
CA ASP A 61 16.32 19.72 16.19
C ASP A 61 16.77 19.07 14.87
N GLU A 62 16.13 17.99 14.43
CA GLU A 62 16.47 17.30 13.18
C GLU A 62 16.04 18.10 11.93
N ASP A 63 14.81 18.61 11.91
CA ASP A 63 14.29 19.47 10.84
C ASP A 63 15.07 20.78 10.77
N GLY A 64 15.56 21.27 11.91
CA GLY A 64 16.43 22.46 12.00
C GLY A 64 17.75 22.25 11.27
N LEU A 65 18.33 21.05 11.33
CA LEU A 65 19.55 20.71 10.61
C LEU A 65 19.33 20.71 9.09
N ALA A 66 18.16 20.30 8.61
CA ALA A 66 17.82 20.25 7.19
C ALA A 66 17.61 21.64 6.55
N ARG A 67 17.32 22.69 7.33
CA ARG A 67 16.98 24.05 6.81
C ARG A 67 18.09 24.71 5.99
N ASN A 68 19.34 24.32 6.19
CA ASN A 68 20.50 24.91 5.54
C ASN A 68 21.08 24.05 4.40
N PHE A 69 20.42 22.93 4.07
CA PHE A 69 20.82 22.11 2.93
C PHE A 69 19.99 22.47 1.71
N THR A 70 20.67 22.88 0.64
CA THR A 70 20.05 22.95 -0.68
C THR A 70 20.22 21.57 -1.32
N PRO A 71 19.15 20.83 -1.62
CA PRO A 71 19.26 19.59 -2.36
C PRO A 71 19.90 19.89 -3.72
N LYS A 72 21.10 19.36 -3.94
CA LYS A 72 21.73 19.39 -5.26
C LYS A 72 21.09 18.28 -6.07
N GLY A 73 19.94 18.58 -6.68
CA GLY A 73 19.27 17.65 -7.59
C GLY A 73 20.20 17.31 -8.75
N SER A 74 20.41 16.02 -8.98
CA SER A 74 20.67 15.50 -10.32
C SER A 74 19.49 14.58 -10.62
N GLU A 75 18.72 14.91 -11.64
CA GLU A 75 17.93 13.88 -12.31
C GLU A 75 18.94 12.85 -12.83
N LEU A 76 18.70 11.57 -12.55
CA LEU A 76 19.38 10.54 -13.32
C LEU A 76 18.79 10.64 -14.72
N ASP A 77 19.58 11.11 -15.69
CA ASP A 77 19.22 10.95 -17.10
C ASP A 77 19.09 9.43 -17.36
N ASP A 78 17.94 9.02 -17.87
CA ASP A 78 17.62 7.64 -18.27
C ASP A 78 18.54 7.12 -19.39
#